data_AF-A0A5R9A0C1-F1
#
_entry.id   AF-A0A5R9A0C1-F1
#
_cell.length_a   1.000
_cell.length_b   1.000
_cell.length_c   1.000
_cell.angle_alpha   90.00
_cell.angle_beta   90.00
_cell.angle_gamma   90.00
#
_symmetry.space_group_name_H-M   'P 1'
#
loop_
_entity.id
_entity.type
_entity.pdbx_description
1 polymer ?
#
loop_
_entity_poly.entity_id
_entity_poly.type
_entity_poly.pdbx_seq_one_letter_code
_entity_poly.pdbx_strand_id
1 'polypeptide(L)'
;MARARLVLDVRKHSKNSSGLFPIALSLYHTKQRILRLSYNTSKEGWDSKNMILKKSATANRDRDCDYINKILNEKIYTVKAIIDKLGITINDITVDTLIENIKESWDSKLDSTLKKNLSNGILLSECGKVLIDRKLKEGKPSTAKWYRESISAFTKFNNGKAIKLFHLNVTFLKEFEMDNKARGNSNNAISSYMRAIRAIYNSAVREDRYVPIKNPFNHYKIPTSRRTKKKALTKEKIVAIRNLRYKEGSNLWHTQNYLLCMFNCRGMNLIDLAKLRLIDIGDNRIFYGRSKTGDPLSVRITNEFATILEYYMKDKEKNEFVFPIGYDGSVATFKKYSSDRRLVNKLLKKIAEDAGIEEKITSYYIRHSWATIAKNMGISTEIISEGLGHHSIRTTEIYLKSFDNSVLDDANELVVS
;
A
#
# COMPACT_ATOMS: atom_id res chain seq x y z
N MET A 1 55.12 21.42 0.08
CA MET A 1 53.73 21.83 0.40
C MET A 1 52.80 21.32 -0.69
N ALA A 2 51.78 20.54 -0.33
CA ALA A 2 50.85 19.98 -1.30
C ALA A 2 50.02 21.07 -1.98
N ARG A 3 49.74 20.91 -3.28
CA ARG A 3 48.95 21.86 -4.08
C ARG A 3 47.91 21.10 -4.88
N ALA A 4 46.69 21.65 -4.93
CA ALA A 4 45.59 21.08 -5.68
C ALA A 4 45.00 22.12 -6.65
N ARG A 5 44.73 21.71 -7.88
CA ARG A 5 44.08 22.55 -8.91
C ARG A 5 43.17 21.70 -9.78
N LEU A 6 42.06 22.28 -10.25
CA LEU A 6 41.28 21.69 -11.34
C LEU A 6 41.94 22.02 -12.68
N VAL A 7 42.06 21.01 -13.53
CA VAL A 7 42.70 21.10 -14.84
C VAL A 7 41.88 20.36 -15.89
N LEU A 8 42.05 20.71 -17.15
CA LEU A 8 41.59 19.89 -18.26
C LEU A 8 42.71 18.92 -18.65
N ASP A 9 42.45 17.61 -18.58
CA ASP A 9 43.43 16.57 -18.91
C ASP A 9 43.49 16.38 -20.43
N VAL A 10 44.36 17.18 -21.08
CA VAL A 10 44.50 17.25 -22.55
C VAL A 10 45.42 16.18 -23.16
N ARG A 11 45.80 15.14 -22.42
CA ARG A 11 46.66 14.06 -22.93
C ARG A 11 45.93 13.29 -24.04
N LYS A 12 46.65 12.87 -25.08
CA LYS A 12 46.08 12.24 -26.30
C LYS A 12 45.19 11.02 -25.99
N HIS A 13 45.55 10.23 -24.97
CA HIS A 13 44.82 9.04 -24.51
C HIS A 13 43.70 9.33 -23.50
N SER A 14 43.53 10.58 -23.07
CA SER A 14 42.48 11.00 -22.11
C SER A 14 41.18 11.39 -22.80
N LYS A 15 41.19 11.55 -24.13
CA LYS A 15 40.06 11.98 -24.94
C LYS A 15 38.95 10.91 -24.93
N ASN A 16 37.70 11.31 -24.71
CA ASN A 16 36.57 10.38 -24.78
C ASN A 16 36.12 10.13 -26.24
N SER A 17 35.16 9.22 -26.43
CA SER A 17 34.60 8.86 -27.75
C SER A 17 33.99 10.04 -28.51
N SER A 18 33.49 11.05 -27.79
CA SER A 18 32.95 12.31 -28.35
C SER A 18 34.01 13.38 -28.61
N GLY A 19 35.29 13.05 -28.41
CA GLY A 19 36.39 13.98 -28.66
C GLY A 19 36.62 15.05 -27.58
N LEU A 20 36.01 14.91 -26.40
CA LEU A 20 36.16 15.84 -25.28
C LEU A 20 37.22 15.36 -24.28
N PHE A 21 37.79 16.29 -23.53
CA PHE A 21 38.79 16.03 -22.50
C PHE A 21 38.16 16.07 -21.10
N PRO A 22 38.56 15.18 -20.18
CA PRO A 22 38.04 15.18 -18.82
C PRO A 22 38.60 16.34 -18.01
N ILE A 23 37.74 16.93 -17.20
CA ILE A 23 38.14 17.80 -16.11
C ILE A 23 38.67 16.90 -14.99
N ALA A 24 39.81 17.24 -14.44
CA ALA A 24 40.50 16.45 -13.45
C ALA A 24 41.02 17.32 -12.30
N LEU A 25 41.14 16.72 -11.13
CA LEU A 25 41.90 17.28 -10.02
C LEU A 25 43.37 16.89 -10.20
N SER A 26 44.23 17.88 -10.40
CA SER A 26 45.69 17.72 -10.34
C SER A 26 46.16 18.00 -8.91
N LEU A 27 46.68 16.96 -8.26
CA LEU A 27 47.26 17.03 -6.93
C LEU A 27 48.77 16.83 -7.03
N TYR A 28 49.53 17.77 -6.47
CA TYR A 28 50.98 17.68 -6.34
C TYR A 28 51.35 17.63 -4.87
N HIS A 29 52.07 16.59 -4.45
CA HIS A 29 52.69 16.54 -3.12
C HIS A 29 54.13 16.05 -3.23
N THR A 30 54.39 14.73 -3.27
CA THR A 30 55.71 14.17 -3.61
C THR A 30 55.87 13.86 -5.10
N LYS A 31 54.76 13.49 -5.75
CA LYS A 31 54.64 13.27 -7.20
C LYS A 31 53.29 13.83 -7.67
N GLN A 32 53.18 14.17 -8.95
CA GLN A 32 51.90 14.60 -9.50
C GLN A 32 50.97 13.39 -9.67
N ARG A 33 49.70 13.58 -9.29
CA ARG A 33 48.60 12.65 -9.54
C ARG A 33 47.41 13.39 -10.11
N ILE A 34 46.73 12.76 -11.07
CA ILE A 34 45.56 13.30 -11.75
C ILE A 34 44.38 12.39 -11.45
N LEU A 35 43.35 12.95 -10.81
CA LEU A 35 42.09 12.27 -10.52
C LEU A 35 41.01 12.83 -11.45
N ARG A 36 40.58 12.02 -12.43
CA ARG A 36 39.55 12.43 -13.40
C ARG A 36 38.19 12.53 -12.73
N LEU A 37 37.44 13.58 -13.05
CA LEU A 37 36.07 13.81 -12.58
C LEU A 37 35.07 13.44 -13.69
N SER A 38 33.79 13.40 -13.35
CA SER A 38 32.71 12.96 -14.25
C SER A 38 32.35 13.96 -15.36
N TYR A 39 33.07 15.09 -15.47
CA TYR A 39 32.77 16.17 -16.41
C TYR A 39 33.84 16.28 -17.48
N ASN A 40 33.43 16.53 -18.73
CA ASN A 40 34.34 16.63 -19.89
C ASN A 40 34.03 17.87 -20.73
N THR A 41 35.02 18.51 -21.35
CA THR A 41 34.79 19.65 -22.25
C THR A 41 35.86 19.74 -23.34
N SER A 42 35.69 20.66 -24.28
CA SER A 42 36.69 21.01 -25.30
C SER A 42 37.82 21.85 -24.69
N LYS A 43 38.92 22.05 -25.41
CA LYS A 43 40.01 22.92 -24.93
C LYS A 43 39.53 24.36 -24.73
N GLU A 44 38.64 24.80 -25.61
CA GLU A 44 38.06 26.14 -25.64
C GLU A 44 37.00 26.31 -24.53
N GLY A 45 36.39 25.20 -24.08
CA GLY A 45 35.34 25.17 -23.07
C GLY A 45 35.81 25.19 -21.62
N TRP A 46 37.12 25.19 -21.37
CA TRP A 46 37.71 25.28 -20.03
C TRP A 46 38.46 26.59 -19.83
N ASP A 47 38.21 27.27 -18.72
CA ASP A 47 39.03 28.38 -18.25
C ASP A 47 40.03 27.87 -17.20
N SER A 48 41.27 27.66 -17.62
CA SER A 48 42.32 27.20 -16.71
C SER A 48 42.62 28.19 -15.59
N LYS A 49 42.49 29.50 -15.81
CA LYS A 49 42.80 30.54 -14.82
C LYS A 49 41.76 30.52 -13.70
N ASN A 50 40.49 30.52 -14.07
CA ASN A 50 39.39 30.57 -13.12
C ASN A 50 38.89 29.18 -12.67
N MET A 51 39.39 28.10 -13.30
CA MET A 51 38.99 26.71 -13.03
C MET A 51 37.50 26.44 -13.25
N ILE A 52 36.93 27.04 -14.29
CA ILE A 52 35.51 26.96 -14.62
C ILE A 52 35.26 26.48 -16.05
N LEU A 53 34.12 25.85 -16.26
CA LEU A 53 33.53 25.65 -17.58
C LEU A 53 33.00 26.98 -18.13
N LYS A 54 33.36 27.28 -19.37
CA LYS A 54 32.86 28.45 -20.10
C LYS A 54 31.53 28.12 -20.76
N LYS A 55 30.50 28.90 -20.43
CA LYS A 55 29.16 28.81 -21.05
C LYS A 55 29.18 29.06 -22.56
N SER A 56 30.10 29.91 -23.03
CA SER A 56 30.21 30.33 -24.42
C SER A 56 30.72 29.24 -25.36
N ALA A 57 31.26 28.13 -24.85
CA ALA A 57 31.80 27.07 -25.69
C ALA A 57 30.73 26.11 -26.17
N THR A 58 30.75 25.78 -27.47
CA THR A 58 29.79 24.87 -28.13
C THR A 58 29.68 23.52 -27.42
N ALA A 59 30.80 22.97 -26.93
CA ALA A 59 30.83 21.69 -26.22
C ALA A 59 30.06 21.67 -24.88
N ASN A 60 29.67 22.84 -24.37
CA ASN A 60 28.99 23.01 -23.09
C ASN A 60 27.54 23.52 -23.22
N ARG A 61 27.05 23.75 -24.45
CA ARG A 61 25.76 24.43 -24.70
C ARG A 61 24.56 23.74 -24.04
N ASP A 62 24.56 22.41 -23.99
CA ASP A 62 23.46 21.61 -23.44
C ASP A 62 23.65 21.27 -21.95
N ARG A 63 24.47 22.03 -21.22
CA ARG A 63 24.81 21.74 -19.82
C ARG A 63 24.63 22.96 -18.93
N ASP A 64 24.18 22.71 -17.71
CA ASP A 64 24.18 23.71 -16.65
C ASP A 64 25.60 23.95 -16.13
N CYS A 65 26.32 24.86 -16.81
CA CYS A 65 27.69 25.20 -16.46
C CYS A 65 27.81 25.82 -15.07
N ASP A 66 26.81 26.56 -14.59
CA ASP A 66 26.85 27.18 -13.26
C ASP A 66 26.77 26.12 -12.17
N TYR A 67 25.84 25.19 -12.31
CA TYR A 67 25.72 24.05 -11.40
C TYR A 67 26.97 23.17 -11.39
N ILE A 68 27.52 22.87 -12.57
CA ILE A 68 28.76 22.08 -12.66
C ILE A 68 29.93 22.84 -12.03
N ASN A 69 30.07 24.14 -12.30
CA ASN A 69 31.11 24.98 -11.69
C ASN A 69 30.98 25.04 -10.17
N LYS A 70 29.76 25.11 -9.64
CA LYS A 70 29.50 25.02 -8.19
C LYS A 70 30.03 23.69 -7.62
N ILE A 71 29.69 22.55 -8.23
CA ILE A 71 30.18 21.24 -7.78
C ILE A 71 31.71 21.14 -7.83
N LEU A 72 32.31 21.62 -8.92
CA LEU A 72 33.76 21.65 -9.09
C LEU A 72 34.44 22.48 -8.00
N ASN A 73 33.89 23.67 -7.70
CA ASN A 73 34.36 24.55 -6.64
C ASN A 73 34.25 23.91 -5.25
N GLU A 74 33.14 23.25 -4.94
CA GLU A 74 32.96 22.53 -3.66
C GLU A 74 33.98 21.38 -3.50
N LYS A 75 34.25 20.65 -4.59
CA LYS A 75 35.24 19.57 -4.60
C LYS A 75 36.66 20.09 -4.33
N ILE A 76 37.10 21.15 -5.04
CA ILE A 76 38.44 21.71 -4.85
C ILE A 76 38.59 22.41 -3.50
N TYR A 77 37.55 23.07 -2.98
CA TYR A 77 37.55 23.67 -1.65
C TYR A 77 37.74 22.60 -0.56
N THR A 78 37.03 21.48 -0.68
CA THR A 78 37.18 20.36 0.26
C THR A 78 38.60 19.81 0.26
N VAL A 79 39.23 19.67 -0.91
CA VAL A 79 40.63 19.24 -1.02
C VAL A 79 41.58 20.23 -0.35
N LYS A 80 41.41 21.54 -0.60
CA LYS A 80 42.23 22.58 0.05
C LYS A 80 42.08 22.53 1.56
N ALA A 81 40.85 22.43 2.08
CA ALA A 81 40.60 22.32 3.51
C ALA A 81 41.25 21.07 4.15
N ILE A 82 41.32 19.94 3.44
CA ILE A 82 42.04 18.74 3.90
C ILE A 82 43.54 19.01 3.97
N ILE A 83 44.12 19.62 2.93
CA ILE A 83 45.54 19.98 2.89
C ILE A 83 45.88 20.93 4.05
N ASP A 84 45.05 21.96 4.25
CA ASP A 84 45.23 22.94 5.33
C ASP A 84 45.12 22.30 6.71
N LYS A 85 44.14 21.39 6.91
CA LYS A 85 43.94 20.67 8.17
C LYS A 85 45.09 19.71 8.50
N LEU A 86 45.69 19.08 7.49
CA LEU A 86 46.85 18.20 7.69
C LEU A 86 48.12 19.00 8.01
N GLY A 87 48.25 20.23 7.51
CA GLY A 87 49.37 21.11 7.88
C GLY A 87 50.73 20.45 7.68
N ILE A 88 51.53 20.33 8.74
CA ILE A 88 52.88 19.73 8.69
C ILE A 88 52.85 18.20 8.55
N THR A 89 51.82 17.53 9.08
CA THR A 89 51.71 16.05 9.04
C THR A 89 51.45 15.51 7.64
N ILE A 90 51.18 16.39 6.67
CA ILE A 90 51.08 16.01 5.27
C ILE A 90 52.40 15.42 4.74
N ASN A 91 53.55 15.81 5.31
CA ASN A 91 54.86 15.30 4.88
C ASN A 91 55.06 13.82 5.24
N ASP A 92 54.28 13.30 6.19
CA ASP A 92 54.38 11.92 6.68
C ASP A 92 53.47 10.95 5.90
N ILE A 93 52.68 11.46 4.95
CA ILE A 93 51.75 10.65 4.15
C ILE A 93 52.10 10.65 2.65
N THR A 94 51.81 9.53 1.99
CA THR A 94 51.98 9.43 0.54
C THR A 94 50.87 10.18 -0.21
N VAL A 95 51.14 10.56 -1.47
CA VAL A 95 50.10 11.16 -2.35
C VAL A 95 48.92 10.20 -2.53
N ASP A 96 49.17 8.89 -2.54
CA ASP A 96 48.13 7.88 -2.76
C ASP A 96 47.20 7.79 -1.52
N THR A 97 47.76 7.83 -0.30
CA THR A 97 46.99 7.95 0.96
C THR A 97 46.19 9.25 1.04
N LEU A 98 46.76 10.36 0.58
CA LEU A 98 46.05 11.66 0.51
C LEU A 98 44.87 11.61 -0.47
N ILE A 99 45.01 10.89 -1.59
CA ILE A 99 43.93 10.69 -2.57
C ILE A 99 42.80 9.84 -1.99
N GLU A 100 43.11 8.79 -1.24
CA GLU A 100 42.11 7.97 -0.56
C GLU A 100 41.28 8.81 0.41
N ASN A 101 41.93 9.60 1.27
CA ASN A 101 41.26 10.53 2.18
C ASN A 101 40.38 11.56 1.44
N ILE A 102 40.84 12.07 0.29
CA ILE A 102 40.05 13.00 -0.54
C ILE A 102 38.81 12.30 -1.12
N LYS A 103 38.95 11.07 -1.62
CA LYS A 103 37.83 10.29 -2.15
C LYS A 103 36.81 9.98 -1.06
N GLU A 104 37.26 9.52 0.10
CA GLU A 104 36.41 9.30 1.28
C GLU A 104 35.71 10.58 1.74
N SER A 105 36.38 11.74 1.68
CA SER A 105 35.77 13.03 2.02
C SER A 105 34.71 13.47 1.00
N TRP A 106 34.94 13.25 -0.29
CA TRP A 106 33.94 13.54 -1.31
C TRP A 106 32.74 12.59 -1.23
N ASP A 107 32.99 11.32 -0.96
CA ASP A 107 31.95 10.32 -0.77
C ASP A 107 31.14 10.64 0.49
N SER A 108 31.79 11.01 1.61
CA SER A 108 31.13 11.40 2.86
C SER A 108 30.46 12.79 2.87
N LYS A 109 30.90 13.75 2.04
CA LYS A 109 30.20 15.05 1.86
C LYS A 109 29.01 14.99 0.90
N LEU A 110 29.11 14.17 -0.16
CA LEU A 110 27.95 13.81 -0.97
C LEU A 110 26.89 13.12 -0.11
N ASP A 111 27.34 12.40 0.91
CA ASP A 111 26.51 11.68 1.87
C ASP A 111 25.99 12.57 3.03
N SER A 112 26.72 13.58 3.51
CA SER A 112 26.31 14.32 4.74
C SER A 112 25.32 15.46 4.53
N THR A 113 25.36 16.18 3.41
CA THR A 113 24.43 17.32 3.18
C THR A 113 23.10 16.85 2.59
N LEU A 114 23.15 15.85 1.71
CA LEU A 114 21.96 15.14 1.21
C LEU A 114 21.37 14.24 2.31
N LYS A 115 22.13 13.40 3.04
CA LYS A 115 21.52 12.66 4.18
C LYS A 115 20.98 13.60 5.24
N LYS A 116 21.67 14.67 5.68
CA LYS A 116 21.08 15.57 6.70
C LYS A 116 19.73 16.16 6.27
N ASN A 117 19.55 16.47 5.00
CA ASN A 117 18.31 17.04 4.47
C ASN A 117 17.25 15.97 4.06
N LEU A 118 17.66 14.74 3.75
CA LEU A 118 16.79 13.60 3.38
C LEU A 118 16.50 12.65 4.55
N SER A 119 17.24 12.77 5.66
CA SER A 119 17.20 11.92 6.84
C SER A 119 16.74 12.71 8.06
N ASN A 120 15.57 13.36 8.01
CA ASN A 120 14.90 13.93 9.20
C ASN A 120 14.63 12.89 10.32
N GLY A 121 15.22 11.68 10.27
CA GLY A 121 15.05 10.62 11.24
C GLY A 121 13.68 9.97 11.21
N ILE A 122 12.78 10.49 10.35
CA ILE A 122 11.35 10.23 10.39
C ILE A 122 11.09 8.74 10.29
N LEU A 123 10.37 8.26 11.29
CA LEU A 123 9.99 6.87 11.39
C LEU A 123 8.71 6.62 10.61
N LEU A 124 8.65 5.46 9.98
CA LEU A 124 7.43 4.93 9.35
C LEU A 124 6.25 4.92 10.33
N SER A 125 6.52 4.60 11.61
CA SER A 125 5.53 4.59 12.68
C SER A 125 4.99 5.99 13.01
N GLU A 126 5.81 7.04 12.95
CA GLU A 126 5.39 8.42 13.22
C GLU A 126 4.47 8.94 12.10
N CYS A 127 4.83 8.69 10.85
CA CYS A 127 3.95 8.99 9.71
C CYS A 127 2.67 8.16 9.76
N GLY A 128 2.80 6.88 10.10
CA GLY A 128 1.68 5.97 10.28
C GLY A 128 0.71 6.42 11.37
N LYS A 129 1.21 6.89 12.51
CA LYS A 129 0.40 7.38 13.64
C LYS A 129 -0.52 8.52 13.22
N VAL A 130 0.00 9.48 12.45
CA VAL A 130 -0.82 10.60 11.93
C VAL A 130 -1.99 10.09 11.09
N LEU A 131 -1.77 9.12 10.19
CA LEU A 131 -2.85 8.55 9.38
C LEU A 131 -3.81 7.70 10.22
N ILE A 132 -3.31 6.96 11.21
CA ILE A 132 -4.13 6.18 12.14
C ILE A 132 -5.06 7.11 12.91
N ASP A 133 -4.54 8.18 13.50
CA ASP A 133 -5.31 9.12 14.31
C ASP A 133 -6.36 9.84 13.46
N ARG A 134 -6.00 10.26 12.24
CA ARG A 134 -6.97 10.82 11.28
C ARG A 134 -8.08 9.83 10.95
N LYS A 135 -7.77 8.55 10.70
CA LYS A 135 -8.78 7.54 10.41
C LYS A 135 -9.66 7.20 11.61
N LEU A 136 -9.13 7.29 12.84
CA LEU A 136 -9.95 7.17 14.04
C LEU A 136 -10.90 8.36 14.20
N LYS A 137 -10.43 9.59 13.96
CA LYS A 137 -11.27 10.80 13.95
C LYS A 137 -12.36 10.74 12.86
N GLU A 138 -12.07 10.17 11.70
CA GLU A 138 -13.05 9.92 10.63
C GLU A 138 -14.02 8.75 10.94
N GLY A 139 -13.95 8.10 12.10
CA GLY A 139 -14.79 6.93 12.42
C GLY A 139 -14.47 5.68 11.57
N LYS A 140 -13.21 5.53 11.11
CA LYS A 140 -12.73 4.41 10.28
C LYS A 140 -11.73 3.52 11.03
N PRO A 141 -12.12 2.86 12.13
CA PRO A 141 -11.22 2.07 12.98
C PRO A 141 -10.65 0.83 12.27
N SER A 142 -11.36 0.25 11.31
CA SER A 142 -10.85 -0.86 10.47
C SER A 142 -9.63 -0.43 9.64
N THR A 143 -9.68 0.75 9.03
CA THR A 143 -8.56 1.28 8.23
C THR A 143 -7.39 1.69 9.12
N ALA A 144 -7.67 2.29 10.28
CA ALA A 144 -6.65 2.59 11.28
C ALA A 144 -5.93 1.32 11.77
N LYS A 145 -6.69 0.25 12.03
CA LYS A 145 -6.15 -1.07 12.38
C LYS A 145 -5.27 -1.64 11.26
N TRP A 146 -5.70 -1.54 10.00
CA TRP A 146 -4.91 -2.00 8.84
C TRP A 146 -3.54 -1.31 8.74
N TYR A 147 -3.47 0.00 8.94
CA TYR A 147 -2.18 0.70 9.01
C TYR A 147 -1.31 0.19 10.17
N ARG A 148 -1.89 0.06 11.36
CA ARG A 148 -1.17 -0.41 12.56
C ARG A 148 -0.59 -1.81 12.37
N GLU A 149 -1.39 -2.74 11.85
CA GLU A 149 -0.97 -4.12 11.58
C GLU A 149 0.13 -4.17 10.51
N SER A 150 0.03 -3.34 9.48
CA SER A 150 1.05 -3.27 8.42
C SER A 150 2.38 -2.71 8.92
N ILE A 151 2.35 -1.66 9.74
CA ILE A 151 3.55 -1.11 10.39
C ILE A 151 4.16 -2.18 11.30
N SER A 152 3.34 -2.86 12.12
CA SER A 152 3.80 -3.93 13.00
C SER A 152 4.46 -5.08 12.22
N ALA A 153 3.88 -5.50 11.09
CA ALA A 153 4.47 -6.52 10.23
C ALA A 153 5.86 -6.12 9.70
N PHE A 154 6.01 -4.86 9.27
CA PHE A 154 7.30 -4.31 8.82
C PHE A 154 8.30 -4.18 9.98
N THR A 155 7.89 -3.66 11.13
CA THR A 155 8.74 -3.57 12.33
C THR A 155 9.22 -4.95 12.78
N LYS A 156 8.35 -5.97 12.75
CA LYS A 156 8.73 -7.35 13.07
C LYS A 156 9.76 -7.90 12.09
N PHE A 157 9.60 -7.63 10.79
CA PHE A 157 10.59 -7.99 9.78
C PHE A 157 11.93 -7.28 10.03
N ASN A 158 11.92 -6.04 10.50
CA ASN A 158 13.11 -5.28 10.88
C ASN A 158 13.61 -5.61 12.31
N ASN A 159 13.49 -6.85 12.76
CA ASN A 159 13.95 -7.32 14.07
C ASN A 159 13.40 -6.51 15.25
N GLY A 160 12.15 -6.04 15.15
CA GLY A 160 11.50 -5.21 16.17
C GLY A 160 11.98 -3.75 16.21
N LYS A 161 12.97 -3.37 15.39
CA LYS A 161 13.51 -2.01 15.36
C LYS A 161 12.64 -1.08 14.52
N ALA A 162 12.52 0.17 14.96
CA ALA A 162 11.81 1.19 14.20
C ALA A 162 12.46 1.42 12.82
N ILE A 163 11.63 1.64 11.81
CA ILE A 163 12.07 1.79 10.42
C ILE A 163 12.04 3.27 10.06
N LYS A 164 13.19 3.79 9.64
CA LYS A 164 13.29 5.14 9.06
C LYS A 164 12.81 5.11 7.61
N LEU A 165 12.12 6.15 7.14
CA LEU A 165 11.57 6.17 5.78
C LEU A 165 12.63 5.99 4.69
N PHE A 166 13.86 6.49 4.88
CA PHE A 166 14.94 6.32 3.91
C PHE A 166 15.49 4.88 3.82
N HIS A 167 15.21 4.01 4.81
CA HIS A 167 15.53 2.58 4.68
C HIS A 167 14.56 1.85 3.75
N LEU A 168 13.40 2.44 3.44
CA LEU A 168 12.45 1.88 2.49
C LEU A 168 12.98 2.13 1.07
N ASN A 169 13.73 1.15 0.56
CA ASN A 169 14.18 1.09 -0.83
C ASN A 169 13.61 -0.16 -1.51
N VAL A 170 13.82 -0.31 -2.83
CA VAL A 170 13.28 -1.44 -3.59
C VAL A 170 13.78 -2.78 -3.06
N THR A 171 15.05 -2.87 -2.62
CA THR A 171 15.63 -4.09 -2.04
C THR A 171 14.91 -4.47 -0.76
N PHE A 172 14.73 -3.52 0.17
CA PHE A 172 14.01 -3.74 1.43
C PHE A 172 12.58 -4.26 1.19
N LEU A 173 11.86 -3.68 0.22
CA LEU A 173 10.50 -4.12 -0.13
C LEU A 173 10.50 -5.55 -0.71
N LYS A 174 11.47 -5.89 -1.57
CA LYS A 174 11.61 -7.24 -2.13
C LYS A 174 11.97 -8.27 -1.05
N GLU A 175 12.86 -7.93 -0.13
CA GLU A 175 13.24 -8.82 0.97
C GLU A 175 12.05 -9.08 1.91
N PHE A 176 11.28 -8.04 2.26
CA PHE A 176 10.05 -8.21 3.03
C PHE A 176 9.05 -9.13 2.30
N GLU A 177 8.88 -8.96 0.99
CA GLU A 177 8.03 -9.83 0.18
C GLU A 177 8.52 -11.28 0.19
N MET A 178 9.82 -11.51 -0.03
CA MET A 178 10.43 -12.85 -0.05
C MET A 178 10.29 -13.55 1.30
N ASP A 179 10.59 -12.85 2.40
CA ASP A 179 10.45 -13.39 3.75
C ASP A 179 8.98 -13.74 4.07
N ASN A 180 8.02 -12.90 3.68
CA ASN A 180 6.60 -13.24 3.86
C ASN A 180 6.18 -14.45 3.02
N LYS A 181 6.68 -14.58 1.78
CA LYS A 181 6.42 -15.76 0.94
C LYS A 181 7.02 -17.01 1.56
N ALA A 182 8.24 -16.95 2.08
CA ALA A 182 8.91 -18.05 2.78
C ALA A 182 8.12 -18.48 4.02
N ARG A 183 7.48 -17.53 4.72
CA ARG A 183 6.55 -17.80 5.83
C ARG A 183 5.16 -18.32 5.41
N GLY A 184 4.94 -18.57 4.12
CA GLY A 184 3.68 -19.10 3.58
C GLY A 184 2.56 -18.07 3.43
N ASN A 185 2.84 -16.76 3.56
CA ASN A 185 1.81 -15.74 3.37
C ASN A 185 1.41 -15.60 1.91
N SER A 186 0.09 -15.49 1.67
CA SER A 186 -0.43 -15.27 0.32
C SER A 186 -0.05 -13.90 -0.25
N ASN A 187 0.05 -13.79 -1.59
CA ASN A 187 0.23 -12.51 -2.28
C ASN A 187 -0.81 -11.45 -1.86
N ASN A 188 -2.04 -11.86 -1.55
CA ASN A 188 -3.09 -10.97 -1.05
C ASN A 188 -2.69 -10.28 0.27
N ALA A 189 -2.16 -11.05 1.22
CA ALA A 189 -1.71 -10.54 2.51
C ALA A 189 -0.52 -9.58 2.32
N ILE A 190 0.48 -10.00 1.53
CA ILE A 190 1.67 -9.19 1.22
C ILE A 190 1.26 -7.87 0.57
N SER A 191 0.38 -7.93 -0.43
CA SER A 191 -0.13 -6.75 -1.14
C SER A 191 -0.95 -5.83 -0.25
N SER A 192 -1.61 -6.38 0.77
CA SER A 192 -2.31 -5.59 1.78
C SER A 192 -1.31 -4.75 2.58
N TYR A 193 -0.24 -5.37 3.10
CA TYR A 193 0.80 -4.67 3.85
C TYR A 193 1.51 -3.63 2.98
N MET A 194 1.92 -4.01 1.77
CA MET A 194 2.62 -3.11 0.83
C MET A 194 1.78 -1.89 0.47
N ARG A 195 0.47 -2.03 0.28
CA ARG A 195 -0.42 -0.89 -0.01
C ARG A 195 -0.54 0.05 1.18
N ALA A 196 -0.54 -0.45 2.41
CA ALA A 196 -0.56 0.37 3.60
C ALA A 196 0.74 1.18 3.73
N ILE A 197 1.90 0.53 3.60
CA ILE A 197 3.20 1.20 3.69
C ILE A 197 3.36 2.22 2.57
N ARG A 198 2.95 1.88 1.33
CA ARG A 198 2.93 2.84 0.22
C ARG A 198 2.07 4.06 0.53
N ALA A 199 0.89 3.86 1.10
CA ALA A 199 0.01 4.97 1.46
C ALA A 199 0.61 5.84 2.56
N ILE A 200 1.25 5.26 3.58
CA ILE A 200 1.97 6.01 4.62
C ILE A 200 3.13 6.81 4.02
N TYR A 201 3.97 6.15 3.22
CA TYR A 201 5.12 6.76 2.56
C TYR A 201 4.69 7.92 1.65
N ASN A 202 3.74 7.69 0.74
CA ASN A 202 3.28 8.72 -0.18
C ASN A 202 2.54 9.87 0.52
N SER A 203 1.90 9.63 1.67
CA SER A 203 1.33 10.73 2.46
C SER A 203 2.42 11.60 3.08
N ALA A 204 3.50 10.99 3.58
CA ALA A 204 4.64 11.74 4.10
C ALA A 204 5.30 12.61 3.02
N VAL A 205 5.39 12.10 1.78
CA VAL A 205 5.89 12.87 0.63
C VAL A 205 4.95 14.00 0.24
N ARG A 206 3.65 13.72 0.12
CA ARG A 206 2.65 14.71 -0.31
C ARG A 206 2.40 15.83 0.70
N GLU A 207 2.66 15.58 1.97
CA GLU A 207 2.53 16.57 3.06
C GLU A 207 3.86 17.24 3.40
N ASP A 208 4.86 17.16 2.51
CA ASP A 208 6.20 17.75 2.65
C ASP A 208 6.96 17.35 3.94
N ARG A 209 6.51 16.27 4.60
CA ARG A 209 7.17 15.73 5.79
C ARG A 209 8.42 14.96 5.41
N TYR A 210 8.47 14.40 4.22
CA TYR A 210 9.59 13.59 3.76
C TYR A 210 9.85 13.80 2.27
N VAL A 211 11.05 14.27 1.93
CA VAL A 211 11.47 14.40 0.54
C VAL A 211 12.30 13.16 0.19
N PRO A 212 11.90 12.32 -0.79
CA PRO A 212 12.67 11.16 -1.19
C PRO A 212 13.67 11.51 -2.30
N ILE A 213 14.86 10.90 -2.30
CA ILE A 213 15.76 10.95 -3.47
C ILE A 213 15.08 10.28 -4.67
N LYS A 214 14.52 9.09 -4.42
CA LYS A 214 13.72 8.31 -5.36
C LYS A 214 12.61 7.60 -4.58
N ASN A 215 11.38 7.65 -5.07
CA ASN A 215 10.29 6.92 -4.44
C ASN A 215 10.38 5.43 -4.82
N PRO A 216 10.59 4.50 -3.86
CA PRO A 216 10.74 3.07 -4.14
C PRO A 216 9.46 2.47 -4.74
N PHE A 217 8.29 3.02 -4.43
CA PHE A 217 7.01 2.51 -4.91
C PHE A 217 6.71 2.87 -6.38
N ASN A 218 7.53 3.71 -7.01
CA ASN A 218 7.48 3.94 -8.46
C ASN A 218 8.17 2.82 -9.24
N HIS A 219 9.11 2.11 -8.61
CA HIS A 219 9.92 1.06 -9.23
C HIS A 219 9.60 -0.34 -8.69
N TYR A 220 9.04 -0.42 -7.47
CA TYR A 220 8.56 -1.66 -6.88
C TYR A 220 7.11 -1.95 -7.29
N LYS A 221 6.91 -3.05 -8.01
CA LYS A 221 5.59 -3.54 -8.37
C LYS A 221 5.04 -4.40 -7.24
N ILE A 222 3.97 -3.93 -6.58
CA ILE A 222 3.25 -4.72 -5.58
C ILE A 222 2.74 -6.01 -6.25
N PRO A 223 2.97 -7.19 -5.65
CA PRO A 223 2.52 -8.45 -6.20
C PRO A 223 1.03 -8.43 -6.54
N THR A 224 0.67 -8.99 -7.67
CA THR A 224 -0.74 -9.26 -7.94
C THR A 224 -1.08 -10.64 -7.39
N SER A 225 -2.20 -10.73 -6.69
CA SER A 225 -2.80 -12.01 -6.37
C SER A 225 -3.59 -12.52 -7.58
N ARG A 226 -3.48 -13.82 -7.85
CA ARG A 226 -4.46 -14.50 -8.72
C ARG A 226 -5.85 -14.32 -8.09
N ARG A 227 -6.90 -14.25 -8.92
CA ARG A 227 -8.30 -14.20 -8.43
C ARG A 227 -8.49 -15.29 -7.37
N THR A 228 -8.86 -14.87 -6.16
CA THR A 228 -9.06 -15.77 -5.02
C THR A 228 -10.11 -16.82 -5.38
N LYS A 229 -9.93 -18.09 -4.95
CA LYS A 229 -10.87 -19.19 -5.20
C LYS A 229 -12.33 -18.77 -4.89
N LYS A 230 -13.26 -19.29 -5.70
CA LYS A 230 -14.71 -19.05 -5.69
C LYS A 230 -15.26 -19.11 -4.24
N LYS A 231 -15.83 -18.01 -3.74
CA LYS A 231 -16.43 -17.92 -2.39
C LYS A 231 -17.92 -17.62 -2.46
N ALA A 232 -18.71 -18.55 -2.99
CA ALA A 232 -20.16 -18.42 -3.06
C ALA A 232 -20.81 -19.76 -2.70
N LEU A 233 -21.94 -19.71 -2.00
CA LEU A 233 -22.79 -20.87 -1.78
C LEU A 233 -23.80 -20.98 -2.92
N THR A 234 -24.17 -22.22 -3.26
CA THR A 234 -25.27 -22.47 -4.20
C THR A 234 -26.62 -22.22 -3.52
N LYS A 235 -27.69 -22.15 -4.31
CA LYS A 235 -29.04 -21.92 -3.79
C LYS A 235 -29.47 -23.05 -2.84
N GLU A 236 -29.10 -24.28 -3.16
CA GLU A 236 -29.39 -25.49 -2.39
C GLU A 236 -28.73 -25.42 -1.02
N LYS A 237 -27.47 -24.95 -0.94
CA LYS A 237 -26.76 -24.76 0.33
C LYS A 237 -27.39 -23.67 1.19
N ILE A 238 -27.93 -22.60 0.60
CA ILE A 238 -28.68 -21.58 1.34
C ILE A 238 -29.99 -22.15 1.90
N VAL A 239 -30.68 -22.99 1.12
CA VAL A 239 -31.89 -23.70 1.57
C VAL A 239 -31.58 -24.68 2.71
N ALA A 240 -30.47 -25.42 2.64
CA ALA A 240 -30.03 -26.31 3.72
C ALA A 240 -29.82 -25.53 5.03
N ILE A 241 -29.13 -24.38 4.98
CA ILE A 241 -28.95 -23.51 6.15
C ILE A 241 -30.29 -23.01 6.69
N ARG A 242 -31.25 -22.63 5.83
CA ARG A 242 -32.60 -22.18 6.23
C ARG A 242 -33.39 -23.25 6.96
N ASN A 243 -33.20 -24.52 6.60
CA ASN A 243 -33.95 -25.65 7.15
C ASN A 243 -33.42 -26.13 8.50
N LEU A 244 -32.23 -25.68 8.93
CA LEU A 244 -31.72 -25.96 10.27
C LEU A 244 -32.64 -25.36 11.34
N ARG A 245 -32.69 -26.03 12.50
CA ARG A 245 -33.47 -25.61 13.66
C ARG A 245 -32.55 -25.51 14.87
N TYR A 246 -32.47 -24.31 15.44
CA TYR A 246 -31.73 -24.03 16.65
C TYR A 246 -32.68 -23.49 17.72
N LYS A 247 -32.32 -23.67 18.99
CA LYS A 247 -33.06 -23.08 20.12
C LYS A 247 -33.14 -21.57 19.94
N GLU A 248 -34.36 -21.02 20.00
CA GLU A 248 -34.62 -19.58 19.92
C GLU A 248 -33.80 -18.81 20.97
N GLY A 249 -33.27 -17.64 20.59
CA GLY A 249 -32.38 -16.84 21.43
C GLY A 249 -30.97 -17.39 21.63
N SER A 250 -30.64 -18.58 21.11
CA SER A 250 -29.27 -19.08 21.15
C SER A 250 -28.35 -18.32 20.17
N ASN A 251 -27.04 -18.33 20.45
CA ASN A 251 -26.07 -17.69 19.55
C ASN A 251 -26.06 -18.31 18.14
N LEU A 252 -26.35 -19.61 18.00
CA LEU A 252 -26.47 -20.27 16.70
C LEU A 252 -27.71 -19.77 15.94
N TRP A 253 -28.85 -19.69 16.63
CA TRP A 253 -30.09 -19.15 16.09
C TRP A 253 -29.93 -17.69 15.61
N HIS A 254 -29.31 -16.84 16.44
CA HIS A 254 -28.99 -15.47 16.03
C HIS A 254 -28.06 -15.43 14.81
N THR A 255 -27.03 -16.27 14.78
CA THR A 255 -26.08 -16.33 13.66
C THR A 255 -26.75 -16.77 12.36
N GLN A 256 -27.65 -17.77 12.41
CA GLN A 256 -28.45 -18.22 11.28
C GLN A 256 -29.34 -17.07 10.76
N ASN A 257 -30.05 -16.38 11.66
CA ASN A 257 -30.90 -15.24 11.30
C ASN A 257 -30.10 -14.08 10.71
N TYR A 258 -28.89 -13.79 11.21
CA TYR A 258 -28.02 -12.78 10.60
C TYR A 258 -27.67 -13.15 9.16
N LEU A 259 -27.37 -14.43 8.89
CA LEU A 259 -27.07 -14.91 7.54
C LEU A 259 -28.28 -14.75 6.60
N LEU A 260 -29.46 -15.17 7.05
CA LEU A 260 -30.70 -15.09 6.25
C LEU A 260 -31.12 -13.64 6.00
N CYS A 261 -31.00 -12.77 7.00
CA CYS A 261 -31.19 -11.32 6.86
C CYS A 261 -30.20 -10.73 5.83
N MET A 262 -28.91 -11.02 5.95
CA MET A 262 -27.90 -10.55 5.00
C MET A 262 -28.21 -11.00 3.56
N PHE A 263 -28.68 -12.24 3.38
CA PHE A 263 -29.05 -12.78 2.07
C PHE A 263 -30.29 -12.08 1.50
N ASN A 264 -31.35 -11.94 2.29
CA ASN A 264 -32.59 -11.23 1.90
C ASN A 264 -32.32 -9.75 1.60
N CYS A 265 -31.34 -9.14 2.27
CA CYS A 265 -30.87 -7.78 2.03
C CYS A 265 -29.84 -7.67 0.89
N ARG A 266 -30.00 -8.43 -0.21
CA ARG A 266 -29.12 -8.40 -1.39
C ARG A 266 -27.63 -8.62 -1.06
N GLY A 267 -27.34 -9.49 -0.10
CA GLY A 267 -25.96 -9.73 0.32
C GLY A 267 -25.36 -8.57 1.12
N MET A 268 -26.14 -7.99 2.05
CA MET A 268 -25.68 -6.99 3.01
C MET A 268 -24.45 -7.49 3.77
N ASN A 269 -23.47 -6.62 4.05
CA ASN A 269 -22.33 -7.01 4.87
C ASN A 269 -22.72 -7.06 6.35
N LEU A 270 -22.06 -7.93 7.12
CA LEU A 270 -22.32 -8.05 8.56
C LEU A 270 -22.14 -6.74 9.35
N ILE A 271 -21.24 -5.84 8.91
CA ILE A 271 -21.07 -4.53 9.55
C ILE A 271 -22.26 -3.61 9.33
N ASP A 272 -22.92 -3.74 8.18
CA ASP A 272 -24.12 -2.96 7.85
C ASP A 272 -25.31 -3.52 8.63
N LEU A 273 -25.44 -4.85 8.71
CA LEU A 273 -26.42 -5.52 9.58
C LEU A 273 -26.27 -5.11 11.04
N ALA A 274 -25.04 -5.05 11.55
CA ALA A 274 -24.79 -4.69 12.94
C ALA A 274 -25.10 -3.22 13.26
N LYS A 275 -25.11 -2.34 12.25
CA LYS A 275 -25.45 -0.93 12.39
C LYS A 275 -26.95 -0.65 12.26
N LEU A 276 -27.72 -1.61 11.73
CA LEU A 276 -29.12 -1.42 11.43
C LEU A 276 -29.91 -1.10 12.71
N ARG A 277 -30.66 0.00 12.68
CA ARG A 277 -31.54 0.45 13.76
C ARG A 277 -33.00 0.32 13.36
N LEU A 278 -33.90 0.33 14.34
CA LEU A 278 -35.32 0.16 14.07
C LEU A 278 -35.87 1.28 13.17
N ILE A 279 -35.36 2.50 13.28
CA ILE A 279 -35.68 3.64 12.41
C ILE A 279 -35.33 3.42 10.93
N ASP A 280 -34.43 2.49 10.63
CA ASP A 280 -34.03 2.12 9.27
C ASP A 280 -35.06 1.18 8.60
N ILE A 281 -36.02 0.66 9.38
CA ILE A 281 -37.09 -0.23 8.93
C ILE A 281 -38.37 0.60 8.76
N GLY A 282 -38.81 0.75 7.51
CA GLY A 282 -40.15 1.24 7.18
C GLY A 282 -41.13 0.09 6.91
N ASP A 283 -42.38 0.42 6.59
CA ASP A 283 -43.49 -0.55 6.51
C ASP A 283 -43.23 -1.77 5.62
N ASN A 284 -42.54 -1.59 4.49
CA ASN A 284 -42.25 -2.68 3.54
C ASN A 284 -40.79 -2.65 3.02
N ARG A 285 -39.94 -1.80 3.61
CA ARG A 285 -38.58 -1.56 3.09
C ARG A 285 -37.60 -1.31 4.22
N ILE A 286 -36.37 -1.72 3.99
CA ILE A 286 -35.22 -1.36 4.80
C ILE A 286 -34.32 -0.40 4.03
N PHE A 287 -33.88 0.63 4.74
CA PHE A 287 -33.01 1.67 4.23
C PHE A 287 -31.68 1.62 4.97
N TYR A 288 -30.57 1.41 4.28
CA TYR A 288 -29.27 1.41 4.93
C TYR A 288 -28.18 1.97 4.02
N GLY A 289 -27.22 2.67 4.62
CA GLY A 289 -26.01 3.12 3.95
C GLY A 289 -24.90 2.07 4.04
N ARG A 290 -24.26 1.73 2.92
CA ARG A 290 -23.10 0.82 2.96
C ARG A 290 -21.96 1.43 3.76
N SER A 291 -21.50 0.77 4.82
CA SER A 291 -20.39 1.27 5.66
C SER A 291 -19.08 1.50 4.91
N LYS A 292 -18.90 0.84 3.76
CA LYS A 292 -17.67 0.96 2.96
C LYS A 292 -17.66 2.18 2.05
N THR A 293 -18.81 2.53 1.47
CA THR A 293 -18.92 3.51 0.38
C THR A 293 -19.83 4.70 0.72
N GLY A 294 -20.75 4.52 1.66
CA GLY A 294 -21.77 5.52 2.01
C GLY A 294 -23.06 5.39 1.19
N ASP A 295 -23.08 4.52 0.18
CA ASP A 295 -24.20 4.44 -0.77
C ASP A 295 -25.50 4.02 -0.08
N PRO A 296 -26.59 4.79 -0.24
CA PRO A 296 -27.88 4.41 0.27
C PRO A 296 -28.42 3.24 -0.55
N LEU A 297 -28.95 2.25 0.16
CA LEU A 297 -29.66 1.13 -0.41
C LEU A 297 -31.06 1.07 0.19
N SER A 298 -32.01 0.73 -0.67
CA SER A 298 -33.39 0.50 -0.30
C SER A 298 -33.79 -0.89 -0.76
N VAL A 299 -34.14 -1.75 0.19
CA VAL A 299 -34.44 -3.16 -0.07
C VAL A 299 -35.84 -3.49 0.43
N ARG A 300 -36.64 -4.14 -0.42
CA ARG A 300 -37.98 -4.59 -0.04
C ARG A 300 -37.88 -5.72 0.99
N ILE A 301 -38.72 -5.67 2.02
CA ILE A 301 -38.83 -6.74 3.01
C ILE A 301 -39.58 -7.91 2.36
N THR A 302 -38.96 -9.09 2.37
CA THR A 302 -39.59 -10.34 1.91
C THR A 302 -40.36 -10.98 3.06
N ASN A 303 -41.29 -11.89 2.76
CA ASN A 303 -42.08 -12.57 3.80
C ASN A 303 -41.18 -13.32 4.80
N GLU A 304 -40.18 -14.06 4.32
CA GLU A 304 -39.19 -14.73 5.17
C GLU A 304 -38.50 -13.73 6.11
N PHE A 305 -38.14 -12.58 5.58
CA PHE A 305 -37.43 -11.58 6.35
C PHE A 305 -38.33 -10.87 7.37
N ALA A 306 -39.60 -10.61 7.03
CA ALA A 306 -40.59 -10.07 7.95
C ALA A 306 -40.70 -10.94 9.21
N THR A 307 -40.82 -12.26 9.04
CA THR A 307 -40.87 -13.22 10.18
C THR A 307 -39.63 -13.14 11.06
N ILE A 308 -38.43 -12.99 10.47
CA ILE A 308 -37.21 -12.80 11.26
C ILE A 308 -37.27 -11.46 12.03
N LEU A 309 -37.71 -10.39 11.37
CA LEU A 309 -37.75 -9.05 11.95
C LEU A 309 -38.76 -8.93 13.09
N GLU A 310 -39.92 -9.59 13.01
CA GLU A 310 -40.95 -9.58 14.07
C GLU A 310 -40.36 -9.90 15.45
N TYR A 311 -39.52 -10.93 15.55
CA TYR A 311 -38.82 -11.26 16.79
C TYR A 311 -37.89 -10.13 17.26
N TYR A 312 -37.10 -9.57 16.34
CA TYR A 312 -36.06 -8.60 16.67
C TYR A 312 -36.55 -7.18 16.89
N MET A 313 -37.76 -6.86 16.45
CA MET A 313 -38.39 -5.54 16.59
C MET A 313 -39.25 -5.43 17.85
N LYS A 314 -39.60 -6.57 18.46
CA LYS A 314 -40.42 -6.61 19.67
C LYS A 314 -39.79 -5.82 20.81
N ASP A 315 -40.60 -5.00 21.48
CA ASP A 315 -40.23 -4.21 22.68
C ASP A 315 -39.02 -3.28 22.47
N LYS A 316 -38.83 -2.75 21.25
CA LYS A 316 -37.74 -1.82 20.92
C LYS A 316 -38.19 -0.44 20.52
N GLU A 317 -37.38 0.55 20.88
CA GLU A 317 -37.51 1.92 20.42
C GLU A 317 -36.82 2.16 19.07
N LYS A 318 -37.23 3.22 18.38
CA LYS A 318 -36.74 3.57 17.02
C LYS A 318 -35.21 3.64 16.91
N ASN A 319 -34.53 4.12 17.95
CA ASN A 319 -33.08 4.30 17.91
C ASN A 319 -32.29 3.04 18.29
N GLU A 320 -32.93 1.97 18.72
CA GLU A 320 -32.23 0.74 19.12
C GLU A 320 -31.77 -0.08 17.93
N PHE A 321 -30.72 -0.88 18.14
CA PHE A 321 -30.24 -1.80 17.11
C PHE A 321 -31.24 -2.92 16.89
N VAL A 322 -31.48 -3.26 15.62
CA VAL A 322 -32.34 -4.39 15.24
C VAL A 322 -31.76 -5.69 15.78
N PHE A 323 -30.44 -5.88 15.65
CA PHE A 323 -29.80 -7.14 16.02
C PHE A 323 -28.90 -7.02 17.26
N PRO A 324 -28.83 -8.03 18.14
CA PRO A 324 -27.99 -8.03 19.35
C PRO A 324 -26.49 -7.77 19.09
N ILE A 325 -25.99 -8.08 17.89
CA ILE A 325 -24.60 -7.80 17.50
C ILE A 325 -24.24 -6.30 17.56
N GLY A 326 -25.24 -5.41 17.44
CA GLY A 326 -25.21 -3.95 17.66
C GLY A 326 -23.86 -3.24 17.59
N TYR A 327 -23.70 -2.37 16.60
CA TYR A 327 -22.52 -1.53 16.41
C TYR A 327 -22.91 -0.11 15.99
N ASP A 328 -22.55 0.88 16.80
CA ASP A 328 -22.86 2.30 16.55
C ASP A 328 -21.93 2.95 15.50
N GLY A 329 -20.95 2.23 14.97
CA GLY A 329 -19.94 2.79 14.07
C GLY A 329 -18.79 3.51 14.77
N SER A 330 -18.83 3.65 16.10
CA SER A 330 -17.82 4.39 16.85
C SER A 330 -16.52 3.60 17.00
N VAL A 331 -15.45 4.32 17.33
CA VAL A 331 -14.16 3.70 17.69
C VAL A 331 -14.27 2.94 19.01
N ALA A 332 -15.06 3.46 19.96
CA ALA A 332 -15.21 2.91 21.32
C ALA A 332 -15.77 1.48 21.29
N THR A 333 -16.81 1.24 20.49
CA THR A 333 -17.48 -0.08 20.43
C THR A 333 -16.86 -1.02 19.39
N PHE A 334 -15.90 -0.55 18.57
CA PHE A 334 -15.32 -1.36 17.48
C PHE A 334 -14.62 -2.63 17.96
N LYS A 335 -14.03 -2.62 19.17
CA LYS A 335 -13.41 -3.80 19.77
C LYS A 335 -14.45 -4.88 20.08
N LYS A 336 -15.61 -4.50 20.63
CA LYS A 336 -16.76 -5.39 20.86
C LYS A 336 -17.23 -5.97 19.52
N TYR A 337 -17.57 -5.12 18.56
CA TYR A 337 -18.00 -5.58 17.22
C TYR A 337 -16.99 -6.53 16.56
N SER A 338 -15.69 -6.25 16.69
CA SER A 338 -14.65 -7.14 16.17
C SER A 338 -14.66 -8.51 16.83
N SER A 339 -14.98 -8.60 18.12
CA SER A 339 -15.12 -9.86 18.86
C SER A 339 -16.41 -10.59 18.45
N ASP A 340 -17.53 -9.89 18.37
CA ASP A 340 -18.82 -10.47 17.95
C ASP A 340 -18.74 -11.02 16.53
N ARG A 341 -18.09 -10.29 15.62
CA ARG A 341 -17.82 -10.80 14.26
C ARG A 341 -16.96 -12.06 14.26
N ARG A 342 -16.00 -12.21 15.19
CA ARG A 342 -15.22 -13.46 15.30
C ARG A 342 -16.10 -14.60 15.80
N LEU A 343 -16.99 -14.34 16.76
CA LEU A 343 -17.96 -15.31 17.26
C LEU A 343 -18.92 -15.75 16.15
N VAL A 344 -19.53 -14.80 15.43
CA VAL A 344 -20.41 -15.09 14.27
C VAL A 344 -19.69 -15.96 13.25
N ASN A 345 -18.45 -15.63 12.86
CA ASN A 345 -17.72 -16.45 11.89
C ASN A 345 -17.28 -17.82 12.45
N LYS A 346 -17.15 -17.97 13.78
CA LYS A 346 -16.93 -19.28 14.41
C LYS A 346 -18.20 -20.12 14.34
N LEU A 347 -19.35 -19.54 14.67
CA LEU A 347 -20.65 -20.21 14.67
C LEU A 347 -21.13 -20.53 13.24
N LEU A 348 -20.80 -19.70 12.26
CA LEU A 348 -21.06 -20.00 10.85
C LEU A 348 -20.35 -21.26 10.35
N LYS A 349 -19.19 -21.61 10.90
CA LYS A 349 -18.54 -22.89 10.58
C LYS A 349 -19.37 -24.06 11.10
N LYS A 350 -19.89 -23.94 12.33
CA LYS A 350 -20.76 -24.96 12.91
C LYS A 350 -22.07 -25.09 12.11
N ILE A 351 -22.68 -23.97 11.71
CA ILE A 351 -23.87 -23.96 10.86
C ILE A 351 -23.58 -24.61 9.49
N ALA A 352 -22.41 -24.37 8.90
CA ALA A 352 -22.02 -25.06 7.67
C ALA A 352 -21.88 -26.57 7.88
N GLU A 353 -21.22 -27.02 8.94
CA GLU A 353 -21.11 -28.44 9.31
C GLU A 353 -22.50 -29.07 9.46
N ASP A 354 -23.40 -28.42 10.21
CA ASP A 354 -24.77 -28.91 10.43
C ASP A 354 -25.60 -28.95 9.12
N ALA A 355 -25.31 -28.07 8.17
CA ALA A 355 -25.95 -28.03 6.84
C ALA A 355 -25.29 -28.96 5.79
N GLY A 356 -24.29 -29.76 6.17
CA GLY A 356 -23.55 -30.62 5.23
C GLY A 356 -22.67 -29.84 4.22
N ILE A 357 -22.23 -28.64 4.59
CA ILE A 357 -21.40 -27.76 3.76
C ILE A 357 -19.93 -27.96 4.16
N GLU A 358 -19.14 -28.55 3.28
CA GLU A 358 -17.71 -28.80 3.51
C GLU A 358 -16.86 -27.53 3.51
N GLU A 359 -17.30 -26.48 2.80
CA GLU A 359 -16.53 -25.24 2.70
C GLU A 359 -16.52 -24.46 4.02
N LYS A 360 -15.34 -23.93 4.38
CA LYS A 360 -15.21 -23.00 5.50
C LYS A 360 -15.84 -21.64 5.15
N ILE A 361 -17.11 -21.48 5.48
CA ILE A 361 -17.84 -20.23 5.23
C ILE A 361 -17.53 -19.15 6.25
N THR A 362 -17.75 -17.91 5.84
CA THR A 362 -17.73 -16.71 6.69
C THR A 362 -18.87 -15.80 6.25
N SER A 363 -19.20 -14.80 7.07
CA SER A 363 -20.17 -13.75 6.72
C SER A 363 -19.93 -13.10 5.34
N TYR A 364 -18.68 -13.09 4.85
CA TYR A 364 -18.37 -12.55 3.52
C TYR A 364 -18.90 -13.40 2.36
N TYR A 365 -19.16 -14.70 2.55
CA TYR A 365 -19.70 -15.57 1.50
C TYR A 365 -21.07 -15.11 1.03
N ILE A 366 -21.90 -14.60 1.94
CA ILE A 366 -23.33 -14.33 1.66
C ILE A 366 -23.53 -13.33 0.52
N ARG A 367 -22.69 -12.29 0.50
CA ARG A 367 -22.72 -11.29 -0.58
C ARG A 367 -22.38 -11.87 -1.95
N HIS A 368 -21.36 -12.73 -1.99
CA HIS A 368 -20.96 -13.43 -3.22
C HIS A 368 -21.99 -14.49 -3.62
N SER A 369 -22.59 -15.19 -2.65
CA SER A 369 -23.68 -16.14 -2.89
C SER A 369 -24.86 -15.45 -3.55
N TRP A 370 -25.34 -14.33 -3.00
CA TRP A 370 -26.46 -13.58 -3.57
C TRP A 370 -26.17 -13.16 -5.02
N ALA A 371 -25.00 -12.54 -5.26
CA ALA A 371 -24.61 -12.09 -6.60
C ALA A 371 -24.46 -13.24 -7.61
N THR A 372 -23.86 -14.36 -7.18
CA THR A 372 -23.65 -15.53 -8.03
C THR A 372 -24.98 -16.24 -8.35
N ILE A 373 -25.85 -16.39 -7.36
CA ILE A 373 -27.19 -16.99 -7.55
C ILE A 373 -28.02 -16.10 -8.49
N ALA A 374 -28.03 -14.79 -8.29
CA ALA A 374 -28.72 -13.84 -9.16
C ALA A 374 -28.26 -13.97 -10.63
N LYS A 375 -26.94 -14.04 -10.86
CA LYS A 375 -26.37 -14.25 -12.19
C LYS A 375 -26.79 -15.59 -12.81
N ASN A 376 -26.73 -16.67 -12.04
CA ASN A 376 -27.14 -18.00 -12.52
C ASN A 376 -28.64 -18.07 -12.83
N MET A 377 -29.45 -17.18 -12.25
CA MET A 377 -30.87 -17.01 -12.58
C MET A 377 -31.09 -16.09 -13.80
N GLY A 378 -30.04 -15.71 -14.53
CA GLY A 378 -30.15 -14.86 -15.72
C GLY A 378 -30.31 -13.37 -15.45
N ILE A 379 -30.16 -12.90 -14.20
CA ILE A 379 -30.25 -11.47 -13.89
C ILE A 379 -29.03 -10.74 -14.48
N SER A 380 -29.27 -9.62 -15.16
CA SER A 380 -28.21 -8.85 -15.81
C SER A 380 -27.17 -8.34 -14.82
N THR A 381 -25.94 -8.17 -15.29
CA THR A 381 -24.82 -7.73 -14.45
C THR A 381 -25.07 -6.31 -13.91
N GLU A 382 -25.76 -5.47 -14.67
CA GLU A 382 -26.16 -4.10 -14.33
C GLU A 382 -27.09 -4.11 -13.12
N ILE A 383 -28.15 -4.92 -13.16
CA ILE A 383 -29.12 -5.06 -12.05
C ILE A 383 -28.41 -5.61 -10.80
N ILE A 384 -27.52 -6.60 -10.97
CA ILE A 384 -26.74 -7.14 -9.84
C ILE A 384 -25.82 -6.05 -9.27
N SER A 385 -25.18 -5.25 -10.13
CA SER A 385 -24.28 -4.17 -9.73
C SER A 385 -25.00 -3.11 -8.91
N GLU A 386 -26.17 -2.68 -9.38
CA GLU A 386 -27.03 -1.73 -8.67
C GLU A 386 -27.58 -2.33 -7.37
N GLY A 387 -28.03 -3.59 -7.41
CA GLY A 387 -28.52 -4.31 -6.23
C GLY A 387 -27.47 -4.45 -5.12
N LEU A 388 -26.20 -4.55 -5.49
CA LEU A 388 -25.07 -4.53 -4.56
C LEU A 388 -24.66 -3.11 -4.14
N GLY A 389 -25.11 -2.06 -4.83
CA GLY A 389 -24.63 -0.68 -4.60
C GLY A 389 -23.18 -0.52 -4.99
N HIS A 390 -22.82 -0.92 -6.22
CA HIS A 390 -21.51 -0.71 -6.82
C HIS A 390 -21.58 0.39 -7.90
N HIS A 391 -20.71 1.40 -7.82
CA HIS A 391 -20.61 2.46 -8.84
C HIS A 391 -19.97 2.02 -10.17
N SER A 392 -19.44 0.80 -10.24
CA SER A 392 -18.76 0.31 -11.44
C SER A 392 -19.05 -1.16 -11.65
N ILE A 393 -19.52 -1.49 -12.85
CA ILE A 393 -19.76 -2.86 -13.32
C ILE A 393 -18.52 -3.73 -13.13
N ARG A 394 -17.33 -3.18 -13.39
CA ARG A 394 -16.04 -3.88 -13.16
C ARG A 394 -15.86 -4.39 -11.73
N THR A 395 -16.43 -3.70 -10.75
CA THR A 395 -16.42 -4.18 -9.36
C THR A 395 -17.30 -5.40 -9.23
N THR A 396 -18.48 -5.40 -9.84
CA THR A 396 -19.45 -6.51 -9.87
C THR A 396 -18.91 -7.72 -10.62
N GLU A 397 -18.17 -7.55 -11.71
CA GLU A 397 -17.47 -8.63 -12.42
C GLU A 397 -16.49 -9.43 -11.52
N ILE A 398 -15.96 -8.82 -10.45
CA ILE A 398 -15.11 -9.52 -9.47
C ILE A 398 -15.95 -10.45 -8.57
N TYR A 399 -17.22 -10.10 -8.32
CA TYR A 399 -18.16 -10.91 -7.54
C TYR A 399 -18.83 -12.00 -8.38
N LEU A 400 -18.94 -11.77 -9.68
CA LEU A 400 -19.59 -12.69 -10.59
C LEU A 400 -18.63 -13.80 -11.03
N LYS A 401 -19.00 -15.05 -10.74
CA LYS A 401 -18.37 -16.25 -11.29
C LYS A 401 -18.41 -16.19 -12.83
N SER A 402 -17.53 -16.93 -13.51
CA SER A 402 -17.87 -17.44 -14.85
C SER A 402 -19.16 -18.28 -14.74
N PHE A 403 -19.99 -18.31 -15.78
CA PHE A 403 -21.17 -19.17 -15.77
C PHE A 403 -20.78 -20.62 -15.46
N ASP A 404 -21.70 -21.37 -14.84
CA ASP A 404 -21.49 -22.82 -14.72
C ASP A 404 -21.54 -23.46 -16.10
N ASN A 405 -20.90 -24.62 -16.25
CA ASN A 405 -20.92 -25.33 -17.53
C ASN A 405 -22.36 -25.63 -17.94
N SER A 406 -23.23 -26.03 -17.01
CA SER A 406 -24.65 -26.27 -17.32
C SER A 406 -25.34 -25.05 -17.96
N VAL A 407 -25.07 -23.83 -17.47
CA VAL A 407 -25.65 -22.61 -18.04
C VAL A 407 -25.05 -22.28 -19.39
N LEU A 408 -23.77 -22.60 -19.60
CA LEU A 408 -23.11 -22.44 -20.90
C LEU A 408 -23.61 -23.49 -21.90
N ASP A 409 -23.89 -24.70 -21.44
CA ASP A 409 -24.42 -25.82 -22.22
C ASP A 409 -25.86 -25.49 -22.66
N ASP A 410 -26.72 -25.05 -21.74
CA ASP A 410 -28.08 -24.57 -22.05
C ASP A 410 -28.05 -23.41 -23.06
N ALA A 411 -27.14 -22.44 -22.87
CA ALA A 411 -26.98 -21.31 -23.78
C ALA A 411 -26.47 -21.77 -25.17
N ASN A 412 -25.59 -22.77 -25.20
CA ASN A 412 -25.11 -23.34 -26.44
C ASN A 412 -26.21 -24.11 -27.17
N GLU A 413 -27.04 -24.88 -26.47
CA GLU A 413 -28.21 -25.55 -27.05
C GLU A 413 -29.18 -24.53 -27.68
N LEU A 414 -29.43 -23.39 -27.01
CA LEU A 414 -30.25 -22.30 -27.56
C LEU A 414 -29.63 -21.60 -28.78
N VAL A 415 -28.31 -21.59 -28.91
CA VAL A 415 -27.61 -20.94 -30.04
C VAL A 415 -27.50 -21.89 -31.24
N VAL A 416 -27.41 -23.19 -30.99
CA VAL A 416 -27.19 -24.23 -32.00
C VAL A 416 -28.51 -24.84 -32.51
N SER A 417 -29.59 -24.77 -31.73
CA SER A 417 -30.96 -25.04 -32.20
C SER A 417 -31.51 -23.88 -33.04
#